data_AF-A0A1H3EIE3-F1
#
_entry.id   AF-A0A1H3EIE3-F1
#
_cell.length_a   1.000
_cell.length_b   1.000
_cell.length_c   1.000
_cell.angle_alpha   90.00
_cell.angle_beta   90.00
_cell.angle_gamma   90.00
#
_symmetry.space_group_name_H-M   'P 1'
#
loop_
_entity.id
_entity.type
_entity.pdbx_description
1 polymer ?
#
loop_
_entity_poly.entity_id
_entity_poly.type
_entity_poly.pdbx_seq_one_letter_code
_entity_poly.pdbx_strand_id
1 'polypeptide(L)'
;MTDDSTVTGERPTVPDPTAADRQAAPGPSRDAETAVGTRQRAGGPAAVELAALRTRAEAAEDRADNLERALLTNRRIGMAIGILLERLRVTEEQAFDVLRRESMRQNVRLAQVAEQVVYTGTL
;
A
#
# COMPACT_ATOMS: atom_id res chain seq x y z
N MET A 1 13.83 -42.75 23.72
CA MET A 1 14.88 -42.01 22.99
C MET A 1 14.60 -40.54 23.28
N THR A 2 14.63 -40.12 24.56
CA THR A 2 15.84 -39.95 25.42
C THR A 2 16.93 -39.22 24.63
N ASP A 3 17.44 -38.07 25.07
CA ASP A 3 17.60 -37.64 26.46
C ASP A 3 17.97 -36.15 26.51
N ASP A 4 17.88 -35.59 27.73
CA ASP A 4 18.90 -34.70 28.31
C ASP A 4 19.04 -33.27 27.72
N SER A 5 19.09 -32.18 28.47
CA SER A 5 19.57 -32.04 29.83
C SER A 5 18.99 -30.81 30.51
N THR A 6 18.46 -31.03 31.70
CA THR A 6 18.16 -30.04 32.73
C THR A 6 19.45 -29.49 33.32
N VAL A 7 19.75 -28.21 33.11
CA VAL A 7 20.71 -27.49 33.97
C VAL A 7 19.96 -26.74 35.05
N THR A 8 19.91 -27.42 36.19
CA THR A 8 19.71 -26.90 37.53
C THR A 8 20.87 -25.98 37.90
N GLY A 9 20.57 -24.77 38.36
CA GLY A 9 21.53 -23.86 38.96
C GLY A 9 20.82 -23.01 40.01
N GLU A 10 20.94 -23.43 41.26
CA GLU A 10 20.37 -22.82 42.46
C GLU A 10 20.71 -21.32 42.60
N ARG A 11 19.65 -20.54 42.84
CA ARG A 11 19.36 -19.66 43.99
C ARG A 11 20.47 -18.81 44.70
N PRO A 12 20.05 -17.73 45.38
CA PRO A 12 20.78 -16.47 45.51
C PRO A 12 21.52 -16.31 46.85
N THR A 13 22.52 -15.43 46.88
CA THR A 13 23.11 -14.88 48.11
C THR A 13 22.91 -13.37 48.15
N VAL A 14 22.01 -12.95 49.05
CA VAL A 14 21.86 -11.57 49.55
C VAL A 14 22.84 -11.37 50.74
N PRO A 15 22.93 -10.17 51.33
CA PRO A 15 24.02 -9.20 51.23
C PRO A 15 24.96 -9.21 52.46
N ASP A 16 26.08 -8.48 52.40
CA ASP A 16 26.77 -8.02 53.62
C ASP A 16 26.68 -6.49 53.75
N PRO A 17 26.03 -5.96 54.80
CA PRO A 17 25.83 -4.54 55.06
C PRO A 17 26.73 -4.03 56.20
N THR A 18 27.79 -3.30 55.92
CA THR A 18 28.48 -2.36 56.85
C THR A 18 29.72 -1.82 56.12
N ALA A 19 30.10 -0.55 56.10
CA ALA A 19 29.92 0.56 57.01
C ALA A 19 29.71 1.82 56.14
N ALA A 20 28.67 2.63 56.37
CA ALA A 20 28.67 3.63 57.43
C ALA A 20 29.91 4.53 57.38
N ASP A 21 29.89 5.52 56.48
CA ASP A 21 30.56 6.78 56.77
C ASP A 21 29.70 7.99 56.36
N ARG A 22 28.99 8.48 57.37
CA ARG A 22 28.86 9.89 57.76
C ARG A 22 28.53 10.91 56.66
N GLN A 23 27.22 11.10 56.51
CA GLN A 23 26.52 12.33 56.91
C GLN A 23 27.19 13.68 56.61
N ALA A 24 26.70 14.35 55.57
CA ALA A 24 26.55 15.80 55.53
C ALA A 24 25.36 16.17 54.62
N ALA A 25 24.27 16.64 55.22
CA ALA A 25 23.29 17.50 54.55
C ALA A 25 23.35 18.86 55.25
N PRO A 26 23.14 19.97 54.53
CA PRO A 26 21.85 20.64 54.72
C PRO A 26 21.24 21.25 53.45
N GLY A 27 19.92 21.09 53.31
CA GLY A 27 19.01 22.16 52.86
C GLY A 27 18.52 22.14 51.40
N PRO A 28 17.25 22.51 51.12
CA PRO A 28 16.55 22.14 49.89
C PRO A 28 16.52 23.26 48.84
N SER A 29 17.08 22.96 47.66
CA SER A 29 16.67 23.58 46.39
C SER A 29 15.91 22.47 45.66
N ARG A 30 14.57 22.39 45.72
CA ARG A 30 13.65 23.23 44.92
C ARG A 30 14.33 23.69 43.64
N ASP A 31 14.51 22.75 42.72
CA ASP A 31 14.21 22.92 41.31
C ASP A 31 13.86 21.54 40.76
N ALA A 32 12.57 21.41 40.41
CA ALA A 32 11.91 20.27 39.81
C ALA A 32 12.81 19.59 38.76
N GLU A 33 12.99 18.28 38.85
CA GLU A 33 12.16 17.34 38.08
C GLU A 33 12.02 17.78 36.62
N THR A 34 12.79 17.16 35.73
CA THR A 34 12.36 15.96 35.01
C THR A 34 11.56 16.31 33.76
N ALA A 35 11.98 15.68 32.66
CA ALA A 35 11.34 15.65 31.37
C ALA A 35 11.38 16.97 30.58
N VAL A 36 12.48 17.16 29.87
CA VAL A 36 12.40 17.59 28.47
C VAL A 36 11.47 16.60 27.77
N GLY A 37 10.18 16.89 27.82
CA GLY A 37 9.14 16.20 27.08
C GLY A 37 9.30 16.56 25.62
N THR A 38 10.18 15.86 24.91
CA THR A 38 10.21 15.81 23.43
C THR A 38 8.99 15.09 22.86
N ARG A 39 7.84 15.13 23.53
CA ARG A 39 6.64 14.38 23.17
C ARG A 39 5.60 15.30 22.55
N GLN A 40 5.42 15.12 21.24
CA GLN A 40 4.23 15.45 20.48
C GLN A 40 3.88 16.95 20.34
N ARG A 41 4.48 17.64 19.35
CA ARG A 41 3.61 18.34 18.40
C ARG A 41 3.32 17.36 17.27
N ALA A 42 2.33 16.50 17.49
CA ALA A 42 1.50 16.05 16.37
C ALA A 42 1.16 17.31 15.59
N GLY A 43 1.42 17.30 14.28
CA GLY A 43 1.24 18.48 13.44
C GLY A 43 -0.08 19.15 13.81
N GLY A 44 -0.03 20.46 14.08
CA GLY A 44 -1.20 21.20 14.56
C GLY A 44 -2.41 21.03 13.63
N PRO A 45 -3.58 21.55 14.00
CA PRO A 45 -4.81 21.39 13.19
C PRO A 45 -4.59 21.69 11.70
N ALA A 46 -3.77 22.68 11.35
CA ALA A 46 -3.38 23.00 9.98
C ALA A 46 -2.60 21.87 9.25
N ALA A 47 -1.75 21.12 9.95
CA ALA A 47 -1.02 19.99 9.36
C ALA A 47 -1.96 18.79 9.11
N VAL A 48 -2.94 18.57 9.99
CA VAL A 48 -3.97 17.55 9.79
C VAL A 48 -4.86 17.91 8.61
N GLU A 49 -5.27 19.18 8.49
CA GLU A 49 -6.04 19.68 7.36
C GLU A 49 -5.27 19.55 6.03
N LEU A 50 -3.99 19.95 6.02
CA LEU A 50 -3.13 19.79 4.85
C LEU A 50 -2.98 18.31 4.44
N ALA A 51 -2.79 17.41 5.41
CA ALA A 51 -2.73 15.97 5.13
C ALA A 51 -4.04 15.46 4.53
N ALA A 52 -5.19 15.86 5.07
CA ALA A 52 -6.50 15.48 4.53
C ALA A 52 -6.73 16.04 3.12
N LEU A 53 -6.29 17.27 2.84
CA LEU A 53 -6.35 17.85 1.50
C LEU A 53 -5.46 17.08 0.50
N ARG A 54 -4.24 16.71 0.90
CA ARG A 54 -3.35 15.88 0.06
C ARG A 54 -3.96 14.54 -0.26
N THR A 55 -4.46 13.80 0.73
CA THR A 55 -5.13 12.52 0.49
C THR A 55 -6.32 12.65 -0.46
N ARG A 56 -7.10 13.73 -0.37
CA ARG A 56 -8.20 13.98 -1.32
C ARG A 56 -7.70 14.31 -2.72
N ALA A 57 -6.62 15.07 -2.84
CA ALA A 57 -5.99 15.41 -4.12
C ALA A 57 -5.44 14.15 -4.79
N GLU A 58 -4.66 13.33 -4.07
CA GLU A 58 -4.15 12.04 -4.53
C GLU A 58 -5.29 11.12 -4.98
N ALA A 59 -6.35 10.98 -4.18
CA ALA A 59 -7.52 10.18 -4.56
C ALA A 59 -8.30 10.76 -5.75
N ALA A 60 -8.19 12.05 -6.04
CA ALA A 60 -8.78 12.67 -7.23
C ALA A 60 -7.92 12.40 -8.47
N GLU A 61 -6.60 12.52 -8.35
CA GLU A 61 -5.63 12.18 -9.39
C GLU A 61 -5.74 10.70 -9.79
N ASP A 62 -5.75 9.78 -8.81
CA ASP A 62 -5.94 8.34 -9.07
C ASP A 62 -7.24 8.04 -9.84
N ARG A 63 -8.31 8.77 -9.53
CA ARG A 63 -9.59 8.64 -10.24
C ARG A 63 -9.50 9.16 -11.66
N ALA A 64 -8.86 10.31 -11.87
CA ALA A 64 -8.64 10.86 -13.20
C ALA A 64 -7.84 9.88 -14.07
N ASP A 65 -6.74 9.34 -13.54
CA ASP A 65 -5.89 8.37 -14.23
C ASP A 65 -6.63 7.07 -14.59
N ASN A 66 -7.46 6.56 -13.66
CA ASN A 66 -8.28 5.39 -13.92
C ASN A 66 -9.31 5.65 -15.03
N LEU A 67 -9.95 6.82 -15.03
CA LEU A 67 -10.91 7.20 -16.08
C LEU A 67 -10.22 7.37 -17.43
N GLU A 68 -9.06 8.02 -17.48
CA GLU A 68 -8.29 8.17 -18.72
C GLU A 68 -7.89 6.81 -19.29
N ARG A 69 -7.38 5.89 -18.45
CA ARG A 69 -7.07 4.52 -18.85
C ARG A 69 -8.30 3.77 -19.36
N ALA A 70 -9.45 3.94 -18.72
CA ALA A 70 -10.70 3.33 -19.17
C ALA A 70 -11.14 3.86 -20.54
N LEU A 71 -11.02 5.17 -20.79
CA LEU A 71 -11.34 5.79 -22.08
C LEU A 71 -10.40 5.31 -23.19
N LEU A 72 -9.10 5.26 -22.93
CA LEU A 72 -8.11 4.75 -23.89
C LEU A 72 -8.39 3.28 -24.24
N THR A 73 -8.74 2.47 -23.23
CA THR A 73 -9.12 1.08 -23.42
C THR A 73 -10.37 0.94 -24.27
N ASN A 74 -11.42 1.71 -23.96
CA ASN A 74 -12.68 1.69 -24.70
C ASN A 74 -12.47 2.10 -26.17
N ARG A 75 -11.67 3.14 -26.41
CA ARG A 75 -11.32 3.58 -27.77
C ARG A 75 -10.59 2.48 -28.56
N ARG A 76 -9.63 1.79 -27.95
CA ARG A 76 -8.92 0.66 -28.57
C ARG A 76 -9.88 -0.46 -28.95
N ILE A 77 -10.79 -0.82 -28.04
CA ILE A 77 -11.81 -1.85 -28.28
C ILE A 77 -12.73 -1.43 -29.44
N GLY A 78 -13.22 -0.19 -29.45
CA GLY A 78 -14.04 0.33 -30.55
C GLY A 78 -13.33 0.30 -31.91
N MET A 79 -12.03 0.65 -31.96
CA MET A 79 -11.25 0.55 -33.20
C MET A 79 -11.10 -0.91 -33.67
N ALA A 80 -10.80 -1.83 -32.76
CA ALA A 80 -10.71 -3.25 -33.08
C ALA A 80 -12.04 -3.79 -33.62
N ILE A 81 -13.16 -3.43 -32.99
CA ILE A 81 -14.51 -3.75 -33.46
C ILE A 81 -14.68 -3.24 -34.90
N GLY A 82 -14.42 -1.96 -35.16
CA GLY A 82 -14.55 -1.38 -36.52
C GLY A 82 -13.72 -2.11 -37.58
N ILE A 83 -12.49 -2.53 -37.25
CA ILE A 83 -11.65 -3.34 -38.13
C ILE A 83 -12.32 -4.69 -38.45
N LEU A 84 -12.87 -5.37 -37.42
CA LEU A 84 -13.51 -6.67 -37.61
C LEU A 84 -14.84 -6.58 -38.36
N LEU A 85 -15.59 -5.49 -38.18
CA LEU A 85 -16.83 -5.23 -38.94
C LEU A 85 -16.54 -5.21 -40.43
N GLU A 86 -15.53 -4.44 -40.83
CA GLU A 86 -15.15 -4.31 -42.23
C GLU A 86 -14.59 -5.62 -42.81
N ARG A 87 -13.76 -6.33 -42.04
CA ARG A 87 -13.06 -7.52 -42.52
C ARG A 87 -13.92 -8.77 -42.55
N LEU A 88 -14.75 -8.98 -41.52
CA LEU A 88 -15.56 -10.18 -41.37
C LEU A 88 -17.00 -9.96 -41.84
N ARG A 89 -17.40 -8.72 -42.15
CA ARG A 89 -18.76 -8.35 -42.55
C ARG A 89 -19.83 -8.80 -41.53
N VAL A 90 -19.49 -8.62 -40.26
CA VAL A 90 -20.32 -8.99 -39.10
C VAL A 90 -20.94 -7.76 -38.44
N THR A 91 -21.91 -7.98 -37.55
CA THR A 91 -22.47 -6.90 -36.72
C THR A 91 -21.50 -6.50 -35.60
N GLU A 92 -21.76 -5.34 -34.98
CA GLU A 92 -21.02 -4.86 -33.80
C GLU A 92 -21.00 -5.89 -32.67
N GLU A 93 -22.16 -6.44 -32.33
CA GLU A 93 -22.32 -7.47 -31.29
C GLU A 93 -21.51 -8.72 -31.60
N GLN A 94 -21.55 -9.18 -32.85
CA GLN A 94 -20.79 -10.35 -33.30
C GLN A 94 -19.27 -10.12 -33.23
N ALA A 95 -18.80 -8.94 -33.62
CA ALA A 95 -17.37 -8.58 -33.52
C ALA A 95 -16.91 -8.51 -32.07
N PHE A 96 -17.72 -7.92 -31.19
CA PHE A 96 -17.43 -7.90 -29.76
C PHE A 96 -17.36 -9.31 -29.17
N ASP A 97 -18.29 -10.19 -29.55
CA ASP A 97 -18.28 -11.59 -29.14
C ASP A 97 -17.05 -12.34 -29.65
N VAL A 98 -16.58 -12.03 -30.86
CA VAL A 98 -15.32 -12.59 -31.40
C VAL A 98 -14.13 -12.17 -30.53
N LEU A 99 -13.99 -10.86 -30.22
CA LEU A 99 -12.94 -10.36 -29.33
C LEU A 99 -13.02 -11.00 -27.94
N ARG A 100 -14.23 -11.17 -27.39
CA ARG A 100 -14.46 -11.79 -26.10
C ARG A 100 -14.04 -13.25 -26.09
N ARG A 101 -14.44 -14.03 -27.10
CA ARG A 101 -14.03 -15.45 -27.23
C ARG A 101 -12.52 -15.57 -27.32
N GLU A 102 -11.88 -14.67 -28.05
CA GLU A 102 -10.42 -14.66 -28.17
C GLU A 102 -9.72 -14.33 -26.86
N SER A 103 -10.20 -13.31 -26.15
CA SER A 103 -9.71 -12.94 -24.82
C SER A 103 -9.81 -14.11 -23.84
N MET A 104 -10.92 -14.84 -23.86
CA MET A 104 -11.10 -16.04 -23.03
C MET A 104 -10.19 -17.19 -23.46
N ARG A 105 -10.01 -17.39 -24.77
CA ARG A 105 -9.13 -18.44 -25.33
C ARG A 105 -7.66 -18.22 -24.94
N GLN A 106 -7.20 -16.97 -24.99
CA GLN A 106 -5.83 -16.59 -24.65
C GLN A 106 -5.64 -16.31 -23.14
N ASN A 107 -6.73 -16.23 -22.37
CA ASN A 107 -6.73 -15.81 -20.97
C ASN A 107 -6.02 -14.46 -20.74
N VAL A 108 -6.23 -13.51 -21.65
CA VAL A 108 -5.71 -12.14 -21.55
C VAL A 108 -6.84 -11.13 -21.48
N ARG A 109 -6.54 -9.90 -21.05
CA ARG A 109 -7.52 -8.81 -21.00
C ARG A 109 -8.03 -8.50 -22.41
N LEU A 110 -9.34 -8.26 -22.55
CA LEU A 110 -9.97 -7.87 -23.82
C LEU A 110 -9.25 -6.69 -24.50
N ALA A 111 -8.78 -5.72 -23.71
CA ALA A 111 -8.01 -4.57 -24.17
C ALA A 111 -6.75 -4.96 -24.96
N GLN A 112 -6.07 -6.02 -24.53
CA GLN A 112 -4.84 -6.50 -25.16
C GLN A 112 -5.14 -7.21 -26.49
N VAL A 113 -6.21 -8.01 -26.54
CA VAL A 113 -6.69 -8.60 -27.81
C VAL A 113 -7.08 -7.50 -28.80
N ALA A 114 -7.84 -6.51 -28.33
CA ALA A 114 -8.21 -5.37 -29.16
C ALA A 114 -6.98 -4.63 -29.69
N GLU A 115 -5.95 -4.43 -28.86
CA GLU A 115 -4.69 -3.84 -29.29
C GLU A 115 -3.99 -4.67 -30.37
N GLN A 116 -3.91 -6.00 -30.22
CA GLN A 116 -3.38 -6.89 -31.26
C GLN A 116 -4.15 -6.75 -32.58
N VAL A 117 -5.47 -6.70 -32.53
CA VAL A 117 -6.32 -6.50 -33.72
C VAL A 117 -6.07 -5.13 -34.35
N VAL A 118 -5.89 -4.08 -33.56
CA VAL A 118 -5.55 -2.75 -34.09
C VAL A 118 -4.20 -2.74 -34.80
N TYR A 119 -3.18 -3.44 -34.27
CA TYR A 119 -1.86 -3.50 -34.89
C TYR A 119 -1.78 -4.41 -36.12
N THR A 120 -2.41 -5.58 -36.06
CA THR A 120 -2.29 -6.61 -37.12
C THR A 120 -3.43 -6.56 -38.14
N GLY A 121 -4.53 -5.89 -37.77
CA GLY A 121 -5.78 -5.93 -38.48
C GLY A 121 -6.56 -7.24 -38.31
N THR A 122 -6.05 -8.25 -37.60
CA THR A 122 -6.64 -9.60 -37.48
C THR A 122 -6.63 -10.10 -36.04
N LEU A 123 -7.46 -11.11 -35.71
CA LEU A 123 -7.35 -11.86 -34.45
C LEU A 123 -6.24 -12.90 -34.51
#